data_AF-A0A961QVC2-F1
#
_entry.id   AF-A0A961QVC2-F1
#
_cell.length_a   1.000
_cell.length_b   1.000
_cell.length_c   1.000
_cell.angle_alpha   90.00
_cell.angle_beta   90.00
_cell.angle_gamma   90.00
#
_symmetry.space_group_name_H-M   'P 1'
#
loop_
_entity.id
_entity.type
_entity.pdbx_description
1 polymer ?
#
loop_
_entity_poly.entity_id
_entity_poly.type
_entity_poly.pdbx_seq_one_letter_code
_entity_poly.pdbx_strand_id
1 'polypeptide(L)' 'DKTGGLTEALALRAAARADGYSVMVGCMVGTSLAMAPAVLVAQGAVVTDLDGPLLLAEDRAMPLRYDEAGVHPPDAGLWG' A
#
# COMPACT_ATOMS: atom_id res chain seq x y z
N ASP A 1 -5.28 7.85 -0.01
CA ASP A 1 -4.93 9.14 -0.61
C ASP A 1 -5.95 9.53 -1.69
N LYS A 2 -5.92 8.97 -2.91
CA LYS A 2 -6.90 9.36 -3.96
C LYS A 2 -8.33 8.83 -3.75
N THR A 3 -8.46 7.60 -3.24
CA THR A 3 -9.76 6.94 -3.03
C THR A 3 -10.47 7.39 -1.75
N GLY A 4 -9.85 8.23 -0.93
CA GLY A 4 -10.42 8.63 0.36
C GLY A 4 -10.35 7.57 1.47
N GLY A 5 -9.69 6.42 1.27
CA GLY A 5 -9.46 5.45 2.34
C GLY A 5 -9.36 4.00 1.87
N LEU A 6 -9.17 3.08 2.83
CA LEU A 6 -9.05 1.64 2.57
C LEU A 6 -10.34 1.04 2.01
N THR A 7 -11.48 1.34 2.62
CA THR A 7 -12.80 0.80 2.21
C THR A 7 -13.07 1.07 0.74
N GLU A 8 -12.96 2.34 0.32
CA GLU A 8 -13.17 2.75 -1.06
C GLU A 8 -12.08 2.22 -2.00
N ALA A 9 -10.84 2.08 -1.53
CA ALA A 9 -9.77 1.47 -2.34
C ALA A 9 -10.05 0.01 -2.68
N LEU A 10 -10.57 -0.77 -1.71
CA LEU A 10 -10.97 -2.16 -1.94
C LEU A 10 -12.17 -2.26 -2.87
N ALA A 11 -13.18 -1.39 -2.69
CA ALA A 11 -14.34 -1.33 -3.57
C ALA A 11 -13.94 -0.99 -5.02
N LEU A 12 -13.10 0.03 -5.20
CA LEU A 12 -12.61 0.44 -6.52
C LEU A 12 -11.77 -0.66 -7.18
N ARG A 13 -10.89 -1.32 -6.42
CA ARG A 13 -10.10 -2.46 -6.94
C ARG A 13 -11.00 -3.60 -7.39
N ALA A 14 -12.06 -3.91 -6.64
CA ALA A 14 -13.01 -4.95 -7.02
C ALA A 14 -13.74 -4.60 -8.31
N ALA A 15 -14.23 -3.35 -8.43
CA ALA A 15 -14.89 -2.86 -9.64
C ALA A 15 -13.95 -2.89 -10.85
N ALA A 16 -12.72 -2.40 -10.71
CA ALA A 16 -11.73 -2.41 -11.80
C ALA A 16 -11.45 -3.83 -12.33
N ARG A 17 -11.35 -4.83 -11.43
CA ARG A 17 -11.17 -6.23 -11.83
C ARG A 17 -12.41 -6.82 -12.50
N ALA A 18 -13.61 -6.46 -12.03
CA ALA A 18 -14.87 -6.88 -12.65
C ALA A 18 -14.99 -6.34 -14.09
N ASP A 19 -14.48 -5.13 -14.33
CA ASP A 19 -14.44 -4.50 -15.65
C ASP A 19 -13.26 -4.98 -16.53
N GLY A 20 -12.45 -5.92 -16.03
CA GLY A 20 -11.34 -6.51 -16.79
C GLY A 20 -10.05 -5.71 -16.82
N TYR A 21 -9.92 -4.66 -15.99
CA TYR A 21 -8.67 -3.91 -15.87
C TYR A 21 -7.61 -4.71 -15.10
N SER A 22 -6.35 -4.52 -15.52
CA SER A 22 -5.20 -4.84 -14.67
C SER A 22 -5.05 -3.77 -13.59
N VAL A 23 -4.75 -4.18 -12.36
CA VAL A 23 -4.69 -3.26 -11.21
C VAL A 23 -3.24 -2.99 -10.83
N MET A 24 -2.88 -1.71 -10.73
CA MET A 24 -1.69 -1.23 -10.06
C MET A 24 -2.11 -0.51 -8.78
N VAL A 25 -1.39 -0.73 -7.67
CA VAL A 25 -1.58 0.01 -6.42
C VAL A 25 -0.33 0.83 -6.15
N GLY A 26 -0.47 2.15 -6.20
CA GLY A 26 0.60 3.11 -5.95
C GLY A 26 0.39 3.93 -4.68
N CYS A 27 1.37 4.76 -4.37
CA CYS A 27 1.33 5.68 -3.25
C CYS A 27 1.69 7.12 -3.64
N MET A 28 1.51 8.04 -2.70
CA MET A 28 2.26 9.30 -2.67
C MET A 28 3.43 9.12 -1.70
N VAL A 29 4.41 10.03 -1.75
CA VAL A 29 5.48 10.10 -0.75
C VAL A 29 4.87 10.28 0.64
N GLY A 30 5.12 9.32 1.53
CA GLY A 30 4.54 9.28 2.86
C GLY A 30 5.13 8.15 3.70
N THR A 31 4.87 8.21 5.02
CA THR A 31 5.45 7.27 6.00
C THR A 31 4.85 5.86 5.89
N SER A 32 5.49 4.88 6.52
CA SER A 32 5.00 3.49 6.58
C SER A 32 3.56 3.33 7.07
N LEU A 33 3.10 4.23 7.95
CA LEU A 33 1.71 4.24 8.42
C LEU A 33 0.68 4.42 7.28
N ALA A 34 1.01 5.23 6.27
CA ALA A 34 0.12 5.44 5.13
C ALA A 34 0.15 4.25 4.15
N MET A 35 1.30 3.57 4.06
CA MET A 35 1.48 2.40 3.20
C MET A 35 0.87 1.12 3.80
N ALA A 36 0.81 1.01 5.13
CA ALA A 36 0.35 -0.19 5.84
C ALA A 36 -1.02 -0.71 5.35
N PRO A 37 -2.10 0.09 5.28
CA PRO A 37 -3.36 -0.37 4.70
C PRO A 37 -3.28 -0.64 3.20
N ALA A 38 -2.40 0.06 2.47
CA ALA A 38 -2.25 -0.11 1.02
C ALA A 38 -1.64 -1.48 0.66
N VAL A 39 -0.86 -2.11 1.55
CA VAL A 39 -0.37 -3.48 1.38
C VAL A 39 -1.53 -4.48 1.20
N LEU A 40 -2.67 -4.26 1.86
CA LEU A 40 -3.88 -5.08 1.70
C LEU A 40 -4.56 -4.82 0.35
N VAL A 41 -4.62 -3.57 -0.09
CA VAL A 41 -5.18 -3.21 -1.40
C VAL A 41 -4.35 -3.83 -2.51
N ALA A 42 -3.02 -3.83 -2.37
CA ALA A 42 -2.05 -4.34 -3.34
C ALA A 42 -2.07 -5.85 -3.57
N GLN A 43 -2.74 -6.63 -2.72
CA GLN A 43 -2.77 -8.10 -2.87
C GLN A 43 -3.34 -8.50 -4.24
N GLY A 44 -2.58 -9.20 -5.07
CA GLY A 44 -3.02 -9.58 -6.42
C GLY A 44 -3.15 -8.41 -7.41
N ALA A 45 -2.59 -7.23 -7.09
CA ALA A 45 -2.25 -6.23 -8.10
C ALA A 45 -1.11 -6.76 -8.98
N VAL A 46 -1.05 -6.34 -10.24
CA VAL A 46 0.03 -6.72 -11.17
C VAL A 46 1.30 -5.90 -10.92
N VAL A 47 1.14 -4.71 -10.35
CA VAL A 47 2.23 -3.80 -9.99
C VAL A 47 1.90 -3.16 -8.64
N THR A 48 2.91 -3.10 -7.78
CA THR A 48 2.82 -2.48 -6.46
C THR A 48 3.92 -1.43 -6.35
N ASP A 49 3.53 -0.19 -6.05
CA ASP A 49 4.40 0.96 -5.88
C ASP A 49 4.11 1.60 -4.51
N LEU A 50 4.69 1.00 -3.47
CA LEU A 50 4.51 1.39 -2.07
C LEU A 50 5.87 1.78 -1.45
N ASP A 51 6.72 2.45 -2.22
CA ASP A 51 8.09 2.80 -1.82
C ASP A 51 8.22 4.17 -1.14
N GLY A 52 7.11 4.88 -0.95
CA GLY A 52 7.06 6.21 -0.34
C GLY A 52 7.94 6.38 0.91
N PRO A 53 7.97 5.43 1.86
CA PRO A 53 8.82 5.51 3.05
C PRO A 53 10.32 5.44 2.75
N LEU A 54 10.73 4.74 1.69
CA LEU A 54 12.14 4.63 1.27
C LEU A 54 12.68 5.95 0.71
N LEU A 55 11.79 6.88 0.36
CA LEU A 55 12.12 8.21 -0.15
C LEU A 55 12.24 9.26 0.97
N LEU A 56 11.92 8.90 2.21
CA LEU A 56 12.01 9.78 3.37
C LEU A 56 13.39 9.65 4.03
N ALA A 57 13.91 10.76 4.56
CA ALA A 57 15.13 10.72 5.39
C ALA A 57 14.89 9.98 6.71
N GLU A 58 13.67 10.06 7.25
CA GLU A 58 13.25 9.41 8.49
C GLU A 58 11.81 8.92 8.34
N ASP A 59 11.53 7.72 8.83
CA ASP A 59 10.20 7.11 8.87
C ASP A 59 9.76 6.85 10.33
N ARG A 60 8.62 6.18 10.53
CA ARG A 60 8.12 5.75 11.84
C ARG A 60 9.15 4.85 12.54
N ALA A 61 9.18 4.92 13.87
CA ALA A 61 10.03 4.06 14.70
C ALA A 61 9.77 2.56 14.49
N MET A 62 8.52 2.20 14.16
CA MET A 62 8.15 0.86 13.68
C MET A 62 7.71 0.99 12.22
N PRO A 63 8.64 0.86 11.26
CA PRO A 63 8.32 1.00 9.84
C PRO A 63 7.79 -0.32 9.25
N LEU A 64 7.29 -0.24 8.01
CA LEU A 64 7.13 -1.41 7.18
C LEU A 64 8.50 -1.99 6.86
N ARG A 65 8.55 -3.32 6.72
CA ARG A 65 9.74 -4.01 6.27
C ARG A 65 9.78 -4.07 4.75
N TYR A 66 10.94 -3.80 4.19
CA TYR A 66 11.26 -3.93 2.77
C TYR A 66 12.47 -4.84 2.61
N ASP A 67 12.45 -5.72 1.62
CA ASP A 67 13.60 -6.49 1.17
C ASP A 67 13.51 -6.77 -0.34
N GLU A 68 14.34 -7.68 -0.87
CA GLU A 68 14.35 -8.04 -2.29
C GLU A 68 13.02 -8.64 -2.79
N ALA A 69 12.19 -9.19 -1.89
CA ALA A 69 10.86 -9.69 -2.21
C ALA A 69 9.79 -8.57 -2.21
N GLY A 70 10.17 -7.34 -1.85
CA GLY A 70 9.32 -6.16 -1.83
C GLY A 70 8.88 -5.76 -0.42
N VAL A 71 7.68 -5.15 -0.34
CA VAL A 71 7.09 -4.69 0.92
C VAL A 71 6.34 -5.81 1.63
N HIS A 72 6.51 -5.91 2.94
CA HIS A 72 5.87 -6.93 3.79
C HIS A 72 4.63 -6.40 4.51
N PRO A 73 3.71 -7.28 4.98
CA PRO A 73 2.58 -6.86 5.81
C PRO A 73 3.02 -6.07 7.04
N PRO A 74 2.21 -5.07 7.48
CA PRO A 74 2.50 -4.31 8.68
C PRO A 74 2.44 -5.18 9.94
N ASP A 75 3.24 -4.82 10.93
CA ASP A 75 3.04 -5.26 12.31
C ASP A 75 1.85 -4.50 12.94
N ALA A 76 1.12 -5.13 13.86
CA ALA A 76 0.00 -4.50 14.56
C ALA A 76 0.42 -3.28 15.39
N GLY A 77 1.68 -3.23 15.85
CA GLY A 77 2.26 -2.06 16.51
C GLY A 77 2.42 -0.85 15.59
N LEU A 78 2.42 -1.05 14.26
CA LEU A 78 2.36 0.04 13.28
C LEU A 78 0.91 0.36 12.92
N TRP A 79 0.16 -0.64 12.44
CA TRP A 79 -1.22 -0.48 11.99
C TRP A 79 -1.90 -1.86 11.83
N GLY A 80 -3.06 -2.05 12.46
CA GLY A 80 -3.80 -3.31 12.49
C GLY A 80 -4.16 -3.70 13.91
#